data_AF-A0A7V9B233-F1
#
_entry.id   AF-A0A7V9B233-F1
#
_cell.length_a   1.000
_cell.length_b   1.000
_cell.length_c   1.000
_cell.angle_alpha   90.00
_cell.angle_beta   90.00
_cell.angle_gamma   90.00
#
_symmetry.space_group_name_H-M   'P 1'
#
loop_
_entity.id
_entity.type
_entity.pdbx_description
1 polymer ?
#
loop_
_entity_poly.entity_id
_entity_poly.type
_entity_poly.pdbx_seq_one_letter_code
_entity_poly.pdbx_strand_id
1 'polypeptide(L)'
;MPTFKKRVNFYLSEEGIQIQEILRTMALDEKYNTVSSYSANTESYPDNLIPFVNKHMDYLNAHPTTDPQHYLSNLRLMCRIK
;
A
#
# COMPACT_ATOMS: atom_id res chain seq x y z
N MET A 1 2.33 -2.93 27.51
CA MET A 1 2.21 -2.49 26.10
C MET A 1 2.08 -3.74 25.24
N PRO A 2 1.11 -3.84 24.32
CA PRO A 2 0.99 -5.03 23.50
C PRO A 2 2.09 -5.00 22.42
N THR A 3 3.05 -5.90 22.54
CA THR A 3 4.08 -6.14 21.53
C THR A 3 3.45 -6.93 20.38
N PHE A 4 2.85 -6.23 19.43
CA PHE A 4 2.28 -6.87 18.24
C PHE A 4 3.43 -7.38 17.35
N LYS A 5 3.46 -8.70 17.15
CA LYS A 5 4.43 -9.36 16.26
C LYS A 5 4.17 -8.88 14.83
N LYS A 6 5.22 -8.37 14.17
CA LYS A 6 5.25 -8.13 12.72
C LYS A 6 4.62 -9.35 12.04
N ARG A 7 3.61 -9.17 11.19
CA ARG A 7 3.07 -10.26 10.38
C ARG A 7 4.20 -10.72 9.45
N VAL A 8 4.92 -11.78 9.84
CA VAL A 8 6.16 -12.21 9.18
C VAL A 8 5.97 -12.43 7.67
N ASN A 9 4.73 -12.64 7.22
CA ASN A 9 4.37 -13.00 5.85
C ASN A 9 3.14 -12.27 5.31
N PHE A 10 2.89 -10.99 5.64
CA PHE A 10 1.71 -10.27 5.10
C PHE A 10 1.65 -10.33 3.56
N TYR A 11 2.77 -10.05 2.88
CA TYR A 11 2.86 -10.12 1.41
C TYR A 11 2.60 -11.51 0.82
N LEU A 12 2.84 -12.59 1.58
CA LEU A 12 2.62 -13.97 1.14
C LEU A 12 1.25 -14.51 1.56
N SER A 13 0.53 -13.78 2.42
CA SER A 13 -0.83 -14.13 2.79
C SER A 13 -1.77 -13.92 1.61
N GLU A 14 -2.83 -14.73 1.54
CA GLU A 14 -3.87 -14.59 0.52
C GLU A 14 -4.46 -13.17 0.51
N GLU A 15 -4.69 -12.60 1.70
CA GLU A 15 -5.12 -11.21 1.89
C GLU A 15 -4.13 -10.22 1.26
N GLY A 16 -2.83 -10.35 1.55
CA GLY A 16 -1.80 -9.47 0.99
C GLY A 16 -1.69 -9.56 -0.53
N ILE A 17 -1.81 -10.76 -1.11
CA ILE A 17 -1.79 -10.96 -2.56
C ILE A 17 -3.02 -10.28 -3.21
N GLN A 18 -4.21 -10.45 -2.63
CA GLN A 18 -5.43 -9.81 -3.12
C GLN A 18 -5.34 -8.29 -3.07
N ILE A 19 -4.86 -7.72 -1.96
CA ILE A 19 -4.68 -6.28 -1.80
C ILE A 19 -3.67 -5.74 -2.81
N GLN A 20 -2.55 -6.44 -3.00
CA GLN A 20 -1.53 -6.04 -3.97
C GLN A 20 -2.12 -5.95 -5.39
N GLU A 21 -2.94 -6.92 -5.79
CA GLU A 21 -3.56 -6.92 -7.12
C GLU A 21 -4.60 -5.80 -7.27
N ILE A 22 -5.35 -5.49 -6.21
CA ILE A 22 -6.26 -4.33 -6.19
C ILE A 22 -5.49 -3.03 -6.35
N LEU A 23 -4.39 -2.85 -5.61
CA LEU A 23 -3.54 -1.66 -5.70
C LEU A 23 -2.89 -1.53 -7.08
N ARG A 24 -2.47 -2.65 -7.69
CA ARG A 24 -1.96 -2.67 -9.06
C ARG A 24 -3.03 -2.26 -10.07
N THR A 25 -4.25 -2.79 -9.92
CA THR A 25 -5.38 -2.43 -10.78
C THR A 25 -5.69 -0.94 -10.67
N MET A 26 -5.69 -0.38 -9.45
CA MET A 26 -5.84 1.06 -9.25
C MET A 26 -4.72 1.86 -9.90
N ALA A 27 -3.48 1.36 -9.84
CA ALA A 27 -2.32 2.05 -10.41
C ALA A 27 -2.32 2.08 -11.94
N LEU A 28 -3.05 1.18 -12.59
CA LEU A 28 -3.21 1.10 -14.05
C LEU A 28 -4.48 1.79 -14.54
N ASP A 29 -5.43 2.13 -13.65
CA ASP A 29 -6.69 2.76 -14.02
C ASP A 29 -6.56 4.28 -13.98
N GLU A 30 -6.70 4.91 -15.14
CA GLU A 30 -6.61 6.36 -15.36
C GLU A 30 -7.64 7.17 -14.55
N LYS A 31 -8.65 6.52 -13.96
CA LYS A 31 -9.60 7.17 -13.04
C LYS A 31 -9.01 7.47 -11.67
N TYR A 32 -7.83 6.95 -11.34
CA TYR A 32 -7.17 7.16 -10.06
C TYR A 32 -5.82 7.87 -10.22
N ASN A 33 -5.57 8.85 -9.35
CA ASN A 33 -4.28 9.47 -9.18
C ASN A 33 -3.41 8.63 -8.25
N THR A 34 -2.57 7.77 -8.84
CA THR A 34 -1.70 6.80 -8.15
C THR A 34 -0.22 7.09 -8.37
N VAL A 35 0.16 8.36 -8.33
CA VAL A 35 1.55 8.78 -8.52
C VAL A 35 2.47 8.27 -7.40
N SER A 36 3.71 7.94 -7.78
CA SER A 36 4.78 7.63 -6.83
C SER A 36 5.00 8.82 -5.87
N SER A 37 5.37 8.52 -4.63
CA SER A 37 5.64 9.53 -3.61
C SER A 37 7.15 9.65 -3.34
N TYR A 38 7.59 10.78 -2.80
CA TYR A 38 8.97 10.90 -2.35
C TYR A 38 9.28 9.95 -1.18
N SER A 39 10.48 9.37 -1.18
CA SER A 39 11.04 8.55 -0.11
C SER A 39 12.46 9.01 0.17
N ALA A 40 12.77 9.29 1.44
CA ALA A 40 14.12 9.60 1.89
C ALA A 40 15.01 8.35 2.07
N ASN A 41 14.43 7.14 1.96
CA ASN A 41 15.18 5.90 2.07
C ASN A 41 15.81 5.56 0.71
N THR A 42 17.02 6.08 0.49
CA THR A 42 17.81 5.88 -0.73
C THR A 42 18.36 4.47 -0.87
N GLU A 43 18.43 3.68 0.21
CA GLU A 43 18.88 2.29 0.15
C GLU A 43 17.83 1.41 -0.54
N SER A 44 16.54 1.63 -0.23
CA SER A 44 15.42 0.89 -0.83
C SER A 44 14.86 1.55 -2.10
N TYR A 45 14.97 2.88 -2.21
CA TYR A 45 14.46 3.69 -3.31
C TYR A 45 15.55 4.66 -3.79
N PRO A 46 16.49 4.22 -4.65
CA PRO A 46 17.65 5.03 -5.04
C PRO A 46 17.28 6.28 -5.85
N ASP A 47 16.12 6.29 -6.50
CA ASP A 47 15.53 7.45 -7.18
C ASP A 47 14.76 8.39 -6.24
N ASN A 48 14.73 8.07 -4.93
CA ASN A 48 13.91 8.73 -3.92
C ASN A 48 12.41 8.67 -4.20
N LEU A 49 11.94 7.70 -4.99
CA LEU A 49 10.53 7.54 -5.30
C LEU A 49 10.03 6.18 -4.84
N ILE A 50 9.02 6.18 -3.97
CA ILE A 50 8.30 4.98 -3.59
C ILE A 50 7.07 4.80 -4.51
N PRO A 51 6.95 3.66 -5.21
CA PRO A 51 5.76 3.35 -6.01
C PRO A 51 4.50 3.29 -5.15
N PHE A 52 3.36 3.68 -5.72
CA PHE A 52 2.05 3.67 -5.06
C PHE A 52 1.74 2.34 -4.38
N VAL A 53 1.89 1.22 -5.11
CA VAL A 53 1.62 -0.13 -4.58
C VAL A 53 2.51 -0.43 -3.37
N ASN A 54 3.82 -0.19 -3.47
CA ASN A 54 4.76 -0.48 -2.40
C ASN A 54 4.44 0.36 -1.16
N LYS A 55 4.17 1.65 -1.33
CA LYS A 55 3.79 2.55 -0.23
C LYS A 55 2.60 2.01 0.57
N HIS A 56 1.56 1.58 -0.12
CA HIS A 56 0.33 1.12 0.52
C HIS A 56 0.46 -0.28 1.11
N MET A 57 1.20 -1.17 0.45
CA MET A 57 1.54 -2.49 1.02
C MET A 57 2.40 -2.38 2.28
N ASP A 58 3.43 -1.52 2.25
CA ASP A 58 4.32 -1.27 3.39
C ASP A 58 3.54 -0.66 4.57
N TYR A 59 2.60 0.25 4.28
CA TYR A 59 1.73 0.82 5.30
C TYR A 59 0.87 -0.26 6.00
N LEU A 60 0.19 -1.12 5.22
CA LEU A 60 -0.66 -2.17 5.78
C LEU A 60 0.16 -3.23 6.54
N ASN A 61 1.35 -3.55 6.05
CA ASN A 61 2.27 -4.45 6.74
C ASN A 61 2.78 -3.86 8.08
N ALA A 62 3.05 -2.56 8.11
CA ALA A 62 3.48 -1.85 9.32
C ALA A 62 2.34 -1.64 10.34
N HIS A 63 1.09 -1.57 9.88
CA HIS A 63 -0.09 -1.30 10.72
C HIS A 63 -1.09 -2.47 10.69
N PRO A 64 -0.79 -3.61 11.34
CA PRO A 64 -1.61 -4.83 11.28
C PRO A 64 -2.99 -4.71 11.94
N THR A 65 -3.26 -3.62 12.67
CA THR A 65 -4.57 -3.28 13.25
C THR A 65 -5.48 -2.56 12.26
N THR A 66 -4.95 -2.12 11.12
CA THR A 66 -5.74 -1.47 10.08
C THR A 66 -6.55 -2.53 9.35
N ASP A 67 -7.86 -2.33 9.26
CA ASP A 67 -8.72 -3.12 8.38
C ASP A 67 -8.38 -2.81 6.92
N PRO A 68 -7.85 -3.77 6.15
CA PRO A 68 -7.42 -3.50 4.78
C PRO A 68 -8.57 -3.17 3.84
N GLN A 69 -9.78 -3.69 4.09
CA GLN A 69 -10.94 -3.45 3.25
C GLN A 69 -11.45 -2.02 3.41
N HIS A 70 -11.49 -1.53 4.65
CA HIS A 70 -11.79 -0.12 4.93
C HIS A 70 -10.70 0.80 4.36
N TYR A 71 -9.43 0.42 4.50
CA TYR A 71 -8.32 1.17 3.96
C TYR A 71 -8.41 1.34 2.44
N LEU A 72 -8.64 0.24 1.71
CA LEU A 72 -8.78 0.27 0.25
C LEU A 72 -9.99 1.10 -0.21
N SER A 73 -11.11 1.02 0.51
CA SER A 73 -12.30 1.81 0.20
C SER A 73 -12.02 3.31 0.33
N ASN A 74 -11.35 3.72 1.40
CA ASN A 74 -10.93 5.10 1.61
C ASN A 74 -9.91 5.54 0.54
N LEU A 75 -8.95 4.67 0.22
CA LEU A 75 -7.92 4.95 -0.77
C LEU A 75 -8.51 5.20 -2.17
N ARG A 76 -9.51 4.41 -2.58
CA ARG A 76 -10.25 4.61 -3.84
C ARG A 76 -10.93 5.97 -3.89
N LEU A 77 -11.55 6.40 -2.78
CA LEU A 77 -12.20 7.70 -2.70
C LEU A 77 -11.19 8.86 -2.79
N MET A 78 -10.06 8.73 -2.10
CA MET A 78 -9.02 9.76 -2.08
C MET A 78 -8.30 9.92 -3.42
N CYS A 79 -8.03 8.81 -4.11
CA CYS A 79 -7.30 8.83 -5.37
C CYS A 79 -8.19 9.10 -6.59
N ARG A 80 -9.52 8.98 -6.48
CA ARG A 80 -10.40 9.14 -7.64
C ARG A 80 -10.36 10.57 -8.19
N ILE A 81 -10.06 10.68 -9.48
CA ILE A 81 -10.09 11.94 -10.22
C ILE A 81 -11.55 12.33 -10.45
N LYS A 82 -11.88 13.62 -10.26
CA LYS A 82 -13.23 14.18 -10.42
C LYS A 82 -13.44 14.74 -11.81
#